data_AF-A0A0Q9L8L4-F1
#
_entry.id   AF-A0A0Q9L8L4-F1
#
_cell.length_a   1.000
_cell.length_b   1.000
_cell.length_c   1.000
_cell.angle_alpha   90.00
_cell.angle_beta   90.00
_cell.angle_gamma   90.00
#
_symmetry.space_group_name_H-M   'P 1'
#
loop_
_entity.id
_entity.type
_entity.pdbx_description
1 polymer ?
#
loop_
_entity_poly.entity_id
_entity_poly.type
_entity_poly.pdbx_seq_one_letter_code
_entity_poly.pdbx_strand_id
1 'polypeptide(L)'
;MIKQKLARHFEERKEGLVFRIDSKIGIVMRGGRDQFDAKHLNCEFEEALAAVNTSFIAFAGGAVKAVADIGKSYFEATELMKKEFFPGREKSVIDNTFTIVPQEAPDTGTLSNKFCQAFDTGNRSLMCRMLEEGLLSIAHFDGAEQAVKTLTAQWISLTLTKLSKRNEIAQLAVQDVFPIISDIYEQPDYRTLQQMLEDRLTQLLDRLELDDDESVVKQVTLLAEVNLSTR
;
A
#
# COMPACT_ATOMS: atom_id res chain seq x y z
N MET A 1 16.26 -14.63 -20.24
CA MET A 1 16.40 -15.92 -19.54
C MET A 1 15.05 -16.48 -19.05
N ILE A 2 14.28 -15.74 -18.24
CA ILE A 2 12.97 -16.22 -17.71
C ILE A 2 11.98 -16.60 -18.83
N LYS A 3 11.73 -15.72 -19.81
CA LYS A 3 10.85 -16.01 -20.96
C LYS A 3 11.22 -17.30 -21.68
N GLN A 4 12.51 -17.56 -21.91
CA GLN A 4 12.96 -18.77 -22.62
C GLN A 4 12.69 -20.03 -21.81
N LYS A 5 12.83 -20.00 -20.48
CA LYS A 5 12.49 -21.16 -19.64
C LYS A 5 11.00 -21.44 -19.64
N LEU A 6 10.18 -20.40 -19.51
CA LEU A 6 8.73 -20.54 -19.57
C LEU A 6 8.27 -21.00 -20.96
N ALA A 7 8.84 -20.45 -22.04
CA ALA A 7 8.56 -20.91 -23.40
C ALA A 7 8.94 -22.38 -23.58
N ARG A 8 10.11 -22.79 -23.07
CA ARG A 8 10.53 -24.19 -23.07
C ARG A 8 9.53 -25.09 -22.33
N HIS A 9 9.06 -24.64 -21.18
CA HIS A 9 8.11 -25.39 -20.36
C HIS A 9 6.74 -25.51 -21.03
N PHE A 10 6.13 -24.40 -21.44
CA PHE A 10 4.74 -24.38 -21.92
C PHE A 10 4.58 -24.57 -23.43
N GLU A 11 5.50 -24.05 -24.26
CA GLU A 11 5.38 -24.14 -25.73
C GLU A 11 5.86 -25.50 -26.27
N GLU A 12 6.95 -26.07 -25.74
CA GLU A 12 7.43 -27.40 -26.18
C GLU A 12 6.40 -28.50 -25.85
N ARG A 13 5.68 -28.33 -24.74
CA ARG A 13 4.57 -29.22 -24.33
C ARG A 13 3.25 -28.96 -25.06
N LYS A 14 3.18 -27.91 -25.90
CA LYS A 14 1.95 -27.44 -26.59
C LYS A 14 0.81 -27.07 -25.62
N GLU A 15 1.16 -26.71 -24.40
CA GLU A 15 0.25 -26.35 -23.32
C GLU A 15 -0.05 -24.84 -23.30
N GLY A 16 0.75 -24.02 -23.98
CA GLY A 16 0.49 -22.59 -24.08
C GLY A 16 1.42 -21.83 -25.04
N LEU A 17 1.28 -20.50 -25.03
CA LEU A 17 2.10 -19.54 -25.75
C LEU A 17 2.65 -18.51 -24.75
N VAL A 18 3.95 -18.25 -24.81
CA VAL A 18 4.64 -17.30 -23.90
C VAL A 18 5.06 -16.05 -24.67
N PHE A 19 4.55 -14.91 -24.24
CA PHE A 19 4.81 -13.62 -24.85
C PHE A 19 5.34 -12.62 -23.83
N ARG A 20 5.86 -11.49 -24.33
CA ARG A 20 6.37 -10.41 -23.49
C ARG A 20 5.59 -9.15 -23.82
N ILE A 21 5.14 -8.45 -22.78
CA ILE A 21 4.57 -7.10 -22.89
C ILE A 21 5.36 -6.24 -21.89
N ASP A 22 6.09 -5.27 -22.41
CA ASP A 22 6.96 -4.39 -21.64
C ASP A 22 7.95 -5.16 -20.73
N SER A 23 7.91 -4.88 -19.42
CA SER A 23 8.69 -5.56 -18.39
C SER A 23 8.09 -6.90 -17.94
N LYS A 24 6.91 -7.27 -18.44
CA LYS A 24 6.10 -8.39 -17.95
C LYS A 24 6.10 -9.56 -18.93
N ILE A 25 5.86 -10.76 -18.41
CA ILE A 25 5.70 -11.99 -19.19
C ILE A 25 4.25 -12.41 -19.12
N GLY A 26 3.64 -12.63 -20.29
CA GLY A 26 2.28 -13.14 -20.41
C GLY A 26 2.29 -14.57 -20.94
N ILE A 27 1.32 -15.37 -20.51
CA ILE A 27 1.18 -16.77 -20.90
C ILE A 27 -0.28 -17.01 -21.25
N VAL A 28 -0.53 -17.47 -22.48
CA VAL A 28 -1.86 -17.98 -22.87
C VAL A 28 -1.80 -19.50 -22.77
N MET A 29 -2.55 -20.08 -21.84
CA MET A 29 -2.61 -21.53 -21.68
C MET A 29 -3.79 -22.12 -22.46
N ARG A 30 -3.60 -23.33 -22.97
CA ARG A 30 -4.60 -24.10 -23.70
C ARG A 30 -5.21 -25.13 -22.75
N GLY A 31 -6.40 -24.84 -22.25
CA GLY A 31 -7.18 -25.77 -21.40
C GLY A 31 -8.29 -25.04 -20.63
N GLY A 32 -9.19 -25.80 -20.00
CA GLY A 32 -10.30 -25.26 -19.20
C GLY A 32 -9.89 -24.95 -17.76
N ARG A 33 -10.73 -24.17 -17.03
CA ARG A 33 -10.50 -23.80 -15.62
C ARG A 33 -10.26 -25.02 -14.71
N ASP A 34 -10.86 -26.16 -15.02
CA ASP A 34 -10.73 -27.41 -14.25
C ASP A 34 -9.32 -28.05 -14.33
N GLN A 35 -8.51 -27.66 -15.32
CA GLN A 35 -7.13 -28.13 -15.46
C GLN A 35 -6.10 -27.25 -14.74
N PHE A 36 -6.48 -26.04 -14.34
CA PHE A 36 -5.54 -25.00 -13.92
C PHE A 36 -6.03 -24.28 -12.65
N ASP A 37 -6.16 -25.04 -11.56
CA ASP A 37 -6.26 -24.46 -10.22
C ASP A 37 -4.99 -23.63 -9.91
N ALA A 38 -5.15 -22.51 -9.22
CA ALA A 38 -4.07 -21.59 -8.85
C ALA A 38 -2.91 -22.30 -8.14
N LYS A 39 -3.21 -23.33 -7.32
CA LYS A 39 -2.19 -24.16 -6.68
C LYS A 39 -1.36 -24.97 -7.68
N HIS A 40 -2.00 -25.59 -8.67
CA HIS A 40 -1.31 -26.37 -9.67
C HIS A 40 -0.43 -25.47 -10.55
N LEU A 41 -0.96 -24.30 -10.95
CA LEU A 41 -0.19 -23.30 -11.68
C LEU A 41 0.99 -22.76 -10.89
N ASN A 42 0.83 -22.50 -9.60
CA ASN A 42 1.93 -22.11 -8.73
C ASN A 42 3.06 -23.15 -8.76
N CYS A 43 2.74 -24.43 -8.58
CA CYS A 43 3.74 -25.50 -8.65
C CYS A 43 4.42 -25.56 -10.03
N GLU A 44 3.66 -25.49 -11.11
CA GLU A 44 4.21 -25.50 -12.49
C GLU A 44 5.16 -24.31 -12.73
N PHE A 45 4.81 -23.11 -12.24
CA PHE A 45 5.69 -21.94 -12.33
C PHE A 45 6.93 -22.06 -11.45
N GLU A 46 6.79 -22.61 -10.24
CA GLU A 46 7.93 -22.87 -9.36
C GLU A 46 8.91 -23.86 -9.99
N GLU A 47 8.41 -24.94 -10.59
CA GLU A 47 9.23 -25.93 -11.30
C GLU A 47 9.95 -25.31 -12.51
N ALA A 48 9.21 -24.58 -13.36
CA ALA A 48 9.78 -23.91 -14.53
C ALA A 48 10.85 -22.86 -14.17
N LEU A 49 10.74 -22.26 -12.99
CA LEU A 49 11.60 -21.17 -12.52
C LEU A 49 12.59 -21.56 -11.41
N ALA A 50 12.61 -22.83 -10.98
CA ALA A 50 13.41 -23.31 -9.85
C ALA A 50 14.90 -22.90 -9.97
N ALA A 51 15.46 -23.04 -11.16
CA ALA A 51 16.86 -22.70 -11.44
C ALA A 51 17.14 -21.20 -11.65
N VAL A 52 16.21 -20.29 -11.33
CA VAL A 52 16.39 -18.83 -11.43
C VAL A 52 16.31 -18.14 -10.07
N ASN A 53 16.00 -18.88 -8.98
CA ASN A 53 15.86 -18.35 -7.61
C ASN A 53 15.16 -16.97 -7.54
N THR A 54 14.06 -16.84 -8.28
CA THR A 54 13.31 -15.58 -8.44
C THR A 54 11.91 -15.77 -7.87
N SER A 55 11.41 -14.79 -7.12
CA SER A 55 10.00 -14.71 -6.73
C SER A 55 9.17 -14.21 -7.91
N PHE A 56 7.95 -14.72 -8.05
CA PHE A 56 7.01 -14.27 -9.08
C PHE A 56 5.64 -14.06 -8.46
N ILE A 57 4.87 -13.16 -9.06
CA ILE A 57 3.43 -13.03 -8.82
C ILE A 57 2.79 -13.16 -10.19
N ALA A 58 1.74 -13.98 -10.29
CA ALA A 58 1.03 -14.23 -11.53
C ALA A 58 -0.44 -13.86 -11.37
N PHE A 59 -1.02 -13.28 -12.41
CA PHE A 59 -2.41 -12.85 -12.43
C PHE A 59 -3.13 -13.56 -13.55
N ALA A 60 -4.24 -14.22 -13.23
CA ALA A 60 -5.01 -14.99 -14.20
C ALA A 60 -6.40 -14.39 -14.38
N GLY A 61 -6.72 -14.02 -15.61
CA GLY A 61 -8.09 -13.69 -16.01
C GLY A 61 -8.96 -14.94 -16.11
N GLY A 62 -10.26 -14.73 -16.36
CA GLY A 62 -11.20 -15.83 -16.59
C GLY A 62 -10.81 -16.68 -17.79
N ALA A 63 -11.16 -17.97 -17.73
CA ALA A 63 -11.05 -18.87 -18.87
C ALA A 63 -12.00 -18.43 -20.00
N VAL A 64 -11.50 -18.45 -21.23
CA VAL A 64 -12.26 -18.01 -22.41
C VAL A 64 -12.44 -19.16 -23.40
N LYS A 65 -13.56 -19.15 -24.13
CA LYS A 65 -13.92 -20.21 -25.09
C LYS A 65 -13.44 -19.92 -26.51
N ALA A 66 -13.15 -18.66 -26.84
CA ALA A 66 -12.74 -18.26 -28.18
C ALA A 66 -11.47 -17.38 -28.14
N VAL A 67 -10.68 -17.45 -29.20
CA VAL A 67 -9.44 -16.65 -29.37
C VAL A 67 -9.74 -15.15 -29.35
N ALA A 68 -10.89 -14.74 -29.89
CA ALA A 68 -11.34 -13.34 -29.87
C ALA A 68 -11.53 -12.78 -28.46
N ASP A 69 -11.79 -13.64 -27.47
CA ASP A 69 -12.04 -13.25 -26.08
C ASP A 69 -10.76 -13.19 -25.25
N ILE A 70 -9.59 -13.58 -25.79
CA ILE A 70 -8.30 -13.52 -25.07
C ILE A 70 -8.03 -12.10 -24.56
N GLY A 71 -8.41 -11.07 -25.33
CA GLY A 71 -8.28 -9.67 -24.90
C GLY A 71 -9.03 -9.36 -23.60
N LYS A 72 -10.21 -9.99 -23.38
CA LYS A 72 -10.97 -9.84 -22.14
C LYS A 72 -10.26 -10.51 -20.96
N SER A 73 -9.78 -11.74 -21.13
CA SER A 73 -9.02 -12.44 -20.08
C SER A 73 -7.74 -11.69 -19.73
N TYR A 74 -7.04 -11.15 -20.73
CA TYR A 74 -5.89 -10.29 -20.52
C TYR A 74 -6.25 -9.03 -19.74
N PHE A 75 -7.34 -8.35 -20.11
CA PHE A 75 -7.81 -7.16 -19.39
C PHE A 75 -8.11 -7.49 -17.91
N GLU A 76 -8.82 -8.58 -17.63
CA GLU A 76 -9.09 -9.04 -16.27
C GLU A 76 -7.79 -9.32 -15.48
N ALA A 77 -6.82 -10.02 -16.09
CA ALA A 77 -5.52 -10.25 -15.48
C ALA A 77 -4.76 -8.94 -15.18
N THR A 78 -4.84 -7.96 -16.09
CA THR A 78 -4.22 -6.64 -15.88
C THR A 78 -4.89 -5.84 -14.77
N GLU A 79 -6.21 -5.93 -14.62
CA GLU A 79 -6.93 -5.30 -13.51
C GLU A 79 -6.58 -5.96 -12.16
N LEU A 80 -6.41 -7.28 -12.13
CA LEU A 80 -5.92 -7.97 -10.93
C LEU A 80 -4.48 -7.58 -10.60
N MET A 81 -3.63 -7.44 -11.61
CA MET A 81 -2.24 -7.02 -11.44
C MET A 81 -2.11 -5.60 -10.90
N LYS A 82 -3.05 -4.70 -11.15
CA LYS A 82 -3.06 -3.40 -10.46
C LYS A 82 -3.09 -3.60 -8.94
N LYS A 83 -3.76 -4.66 -8.48
CA LYS A 83 -3.89 -5.01 -7.06
C LYS A 83 -2.70 -5.80 -6.52
N GLU A 84 -1.60 -5.96 -7.27
CA GLU A 84 -0.35 -6.65 -6.83
C GLU A 84 0.21 -6.09 -5.52
N PHE A 85 -0.11 -4.84 -5.20
CA PHE A 85 0.31 -4.18 -3.97
C PHE A 85 -0.30 -4.79 -2.70
N PHE A 86 -1.47 -5.44 -2.78
CA PHE A 86 -2.24 -5.94 -1.62
C PHE A 86 -1.89 -7.35 -1.16
N PRO A 87 -1.84 -8.37 -2.04
CA PRO A 87 -1.32 -9.67 -1.66
C PRO A 87 0.18 -9.49 -1.42
N GLY A 88 0.65 -9.79 -0.21
CA GLY A 88 2.08 -9.77 0.10
C GLY A 88 2.87 -10.60 -0.92
N ARG A 89 4.18 -10.33 -1.06
CA ARG A 89 5.08 -10.92 -2.07
C ARG A 89 5.36 -12.42 -1.90
N GLU A 90 4.37 -13.22 -1.54
CA GLU A 90 4.44 -14.67 -1.62
C GLU A 90 4.12 -15.13 -3.04
N LYS A 91 4.83 -16.17 -3.50
CA LYS A 91 4.67 -16.72 -4.85
C LYS A 91 3.24 -17.21 -5.03
N SER A 92 2.44 -16.47 -5.78
CA SER A 92 1.03 -16.79 -5.91
C SER A 92 0.46 -16.39 -7.27
N VAL A 93 -0.38 -17.29 -7.80
CA VAL A 93 -1.32 -17.05 -8.88
C VAL A 93 -2.60 -16.53 -8.25
N ILE A 94 -2.94 -15.28 -8.56
CA ILE A 94 -4.14 -14.60 -8.07
C ILE A 94 -5.21 -14.66 -9.16
N ASP A 95 -6.39 -15.15 -8.78
CA ASP A 95 -7.56 -15.23 -9.64
C ASP A 95 -8.65 -14.22 -9.26
N ASN A 96 -9.72 -14.19 -10.06
CA ASN A 96 -10.76 -13.16 -10.03
C ASN A 96 -11.70 -13.22 -8.80
N THR A 97 -11.30 -13.87 -7.70
CA THR A 97 -12.03 -13.85 -6.42
C THR A 97 -11.79 -12.55 -5.63
N PHE A 98 -10.78 -11.76 -6.00
CA PHE A 98 -10.47 -10.45 -5.39
C PHE A 98 -11.35 -9.32 -5.97
N THR A 99 -12.54 -9.12 -5.41
CA THR A 99 -13.45 -8.04 -5.83
C THR A 99 -13.17 -6.78 -5.02
N ILE A 100 -12.63 -5.73 -5.65
CA ILE A 100 -12.58 -4.39 -5.08
C ILE A 100 -13.66 -3.60 -5.83
N VAL A 101 -14.69 -3.16 -5.11
CA VAL A 101 -15.75 -2.31 -5.67
C VAL A 101 -15.21 -0.88 -5.72
N PRO A 102 -15.14 -0.25 -6.90
CA PRO A 102 -14.68 1.13 -7.01
C PRO A 102 -15.55 2.06 -6.16
N GLN A 103 -14.95 2.76 -5.21
CA GLN A 103 -15.60 3.85 -4.47
C GLN A 103 -15.29 5.21 -5.12
N GLU A 104 -15.96 6.26 -4.68
CA GLU A 104 -15.61 7.63 -5.08
C GLU A 104 -14.18 7.98 -4.63
N ALA A 105 -13.54 8.89 -5.37
CA ALA A 105 -12.19 9.36 -5.04
C ALA A 105 -12.16 9.95 -3.63
N PRO A 106 -11.29 9.46 -2.72
CA PRO A 106 -11.18 10.03 -1.40
C PRO A 106 -10.61 11.44 -1.50
N ASP A 107 -11.28 12.40 -0.86
CA ASP A 107 -10.74 13.74 -0.70
C ASP A 107 -9.62 13.72 0.35
N THR A 108 -8.37 13.82 -0.12
CA THR A 108 -7.17 13.86 0.72
C THR A 108 -7.18 15.05 1.69
N GLY A 109 -7.87 16.14 1.36
CA GLY A 109 -8.08 17.28 2.26
C GLY A 109 -8.96 16.90 3.46
N THR A 110 -10.07 16.22 3.20
CA THR A 110 -10.98 15.70 4.23
C THR A 110 -10.31 14.61 5.08
N LEU A 111 -9.62 13.65 4.45
CA LEU A 111 -8.83 12.64 5.17
C LEU A 111 -7.80 13.31 6.09
N SER A 112 -7.06 14.30 5.57
CA SER A 112 -6.09 15.05 6.35
C SER A 112 -6.72 15.79 7.53
N ASN A 113 -7.90 16.42 7.34
CA ASN A 113 -8.60 17.10 8.43
C ASN A 113 -9.01 16.14 9.55
N LYS A 114 -9.63 15.00 9.20
CA LYS A 114 -10.03 13.97 10.17
C LYS A 114 -8.81 13.40 10.91
N PHE A 115 -7.72 13.20 10.17
CA PHE A 115 -6.49 12.66 10.73
C PHE A 115 -5.81 13.66 11.70
N CYS A 116 -5.76 14.95 11.36
CA CYS A 116 -5.31 16.01 12.28
C CYS A 116 -6.18 16.09 13.55
N GLN A 117 -7.49 15.92 13.43
CA GLN A 117 -8.39 15.85 14.59
C GLN A 117 -8.07 14.65 15.49
N ALA A 118 -7.75 13.49 14.92
CA ALA A 118 -7.31 12.34 15.72
C ALA A 118 -6.00 12.64 16.47
N PHE A 119 -5.04 13.30 15.81
CA PHE A 119 -3.81 13.80 16.46
C PHE A 119 -4.12 14.76 17.62
N ASP A 120 -5.10 15.66 17.47
CA ASP A 120 -5.51 16.59 18.53
C ASP A 120 -6.06 15.91 19.78
N THR A 121 -6.56 14.67 19.65
CA THR A 121 -7.09 13.94 20.80
C THR A 121 -6.03 13.23 21.63
N GLY A 122 -4.78 13.12 21.16
CA GLY A 122 -3.77 12.24 21.76
C GLY A 122 -4.15 10.74 21.74
N ASN A 123 -5.24 10.38 21.07
CA ASN A 123 -5.73 9.01 21.10
C ASN A 123 -5.06 8.19 19.99
N ARG A 124 -3.98 7.50 20.35
CA ARG A 124 -3.25 6.59 19.46
C ARG A 124 -4.16 5.59 18.76
N SER A 125 -5.09 4.95 19.48
CA SER A 125 -6.00 3.96 18.88
C SER A 125 -6.92 4.60 17.83
N LEU A 126 -7.40 5.81 18.08
CA LEU A 126 -8.19 6.57 17.11
C LEU A 126 -7.34 6.94 15.88
N MET A 127 -6.10 7.37 16.08
CA MET A 127 -5.17 7.69 15.00
C MET A 127 -4.89 6.46 14.13
N CYS A 128 -4.51 5.31 14.71
CA CYS A 128 -4.28 4.07 13.97
C CYS A 128 -5.51 3.66 13.16
N ARG A 129 -6.71 3.73 13.76
CA ARG A 129 -7.96 3.41 13.06
C ARG A 129 -8.22 4.37 11.88
N MET A 130 -8.03 5.68 12.06
CA MET A 130 -8.19 6.64 10.97
C MET A 130 -7.17 6.45 9.85
N LEU A 131 -5.95 6.01 10.20
CA LEU A 131 -4.92 5.67 9.22
C LEU A 131 -5.37 4.46 8.38
N GLU A 132 -5.80 3.39 9.05
CA GLU A 132 -6.29 2.17 8.41
C GLU A 132 -7.49 2.46 7.49
N GLU A 133 -8.51 3.16 8.00
CA GLU A 133 -9.71 3.53 7.23
C GLU A 133 -9.36 4.40 6.00
N GLY A 134 -8.43 5.35 6.16
CA GLY A 134 -7.99 6.21 5.06
C GLY A 134 -7.20 5.47 4.00
N LEU A 135 -6.24 4.62 4.39
CA LEU A 135 -5.48 3.78 3.46
C LEU A 135 -6.39 2.81 2.72
N LEU A 136 -7.37 2.22 3.43
CA LEU A 136 -8.39 1.38 2.80
C LEU A 136 -9.23 2.18 1.81
N SER A 137 -9.67 3.40 2.13
CA SER A 137 -10.45 4.21 1.20
C SER A 137 -9.69 4.52 -0.11
N ILE A 138 -8.38 4.80 0.01
CA ILE A 138 -7.49 5.01 -1.14
C ILE A 138 -7.37 3.72 -1.97
N ALA A 139 -7.15 2.59 -1.31
CA ALA A 139 -7.06 1.28 -1.93
C ALA A 139 -8.33 0.86 -2.67
N HIS A 140 -9.51 1.20 -2.13
CA HIS A 140 -10.80 0.89 -2.76
C HIS A 140 -11.11 1.78 -3.97
N PHE A 141 -10.58 3.01 -4.00
CA PHE A 141 -10.71 3.91 -5.14
C PHE A 141 -9.80 3.50 -6.31
N ASP A 142 -8.51 3.34 -6.04
CA ASP A 142 -7.53 2.88 -7.03
C ASP A 142 -6.52 1.95 -6.38
N GLY A 143 -6.64 0.66 -6.72
CA GLY A 143 -5.77 -0.38 -6.19
C GLY A 143 -4.37 -0.40 -6.78
N ALA A 144 -4.06 0.40 -7.81
CA ALA A 144 -2.73 0.44 -8.40
C ALA A 144 -1.69 0.94 -7.37
N GLU A 145 -0.58 0.21 -7.21
CA GLU A 145 0.52 0.56 -6.29
C GLU A 145 0.90 2.06 -6.35
N GLN A 146 1.14 2.57 -7.56
CA GLN A 146 1.56 3.95 -7.74
C GLN A 146 0.45 4.95 -7.35
N ALA A 147 -0.82 4.61 -7.59
CA ALA A 147 -1.95 5.43 -7.20
C ALA A 147 -2.10 5.46 -5.67
N VAL A 148 -2.04 4.29 -5.03
CA VAL A 148 -2.06 4.16 -3.56
C VAL A 148 -0.92 4.97 -2.94
N LYS A 149 0.32 4.78 -3.40
CA LYS A 149 1.49 5.51 -2.90
C LYS A 149 1.35 7.02 -3.10
N THR A 150 0.88 7.46 -4.26
CA THR A 150 0.73 8.88 -4.58
C THR A 150 -0.33 9.56 -3.72
N LEU A 151 -1.52 8.97 -3.62
CA LEU A 151 -2.61 9.52 -2.80
C LEU A 151 -2.26 9.49 -1.31
N THR A 152 -1.58 8.43 -0.86
CA THR A 152 -1.07 8.34 0.52
C THR A 152 -0.03 9.42 0.79
N ALA A 153 0.96 9.61 -0.08
CA ALA A 153 1.97 10.66 0.06
C ALA A 153 1.34 12.05 0.10
N GLN A 154 0.35 12.32 -0.76
CA GLN A 154 -0.40 13.58 -0.74
C GLN A 154 -1.14 13.78 0.58
N TRP A 155 -1.87 12.77 1.05
CA TRP A 155 -2.62 12.82 2.31
C TRP A 155 -1.71 13.05 3.52
N ILE A 156 -0.62 12.29 3.63
CA ILE A 156 0.34 12.44 4.73
C ILE A 156 1.05 13.79 4.65
N SER A 157 1.47 14.23 3.45
CA SER A 157 2.10 15.54 3.27
C SER A 157 1.19 16.70 3.69
N LEU A 158 -0.09 16.66 3.32
CA LEU A 158 -1.10 17.64 3.75
C LEU A 158 -1.27 17.64 5.27
N THR A 159 -1.29 16.46 5.89
CA THR A 159 -1.40 16.32 7.35
C THR A 159 -0.18 16.92 8.04
N LEU A 160 1.02 16.51 7.65
CA LEU A 160 2.26 17.05 8.23
C LEU A 160 2.34 18.58 8.06
N THR A 161 1.95 19.10 6.90
CA THR A 161 1.89 20.56 6.64
C THR A 161 0.89 21.28 7.54
N LYS A 162 -0.21 20.64 7.94
CA LYS A 162 -1.16 21.22 8.90
C LYS A 162 -0.65 21.14 10.33
N LEU A 163 -0.05 20.01 10.72
CA LEU A 163 0.54 19.83 12.04
C LEU A 163 1.69 20.82 12.28
N SER A 164 2.55 21.04 11.29
CA SER A 164 3.70 21.95 11.41
C SER A 164 3.32 23.42 11.60
N LYS A 165 2.08 23.80 11.27
CA LYS A 165 1.56 25.17 11.43
C LYS A 165 1.00 25.45 12.83
N ARG A 166 0.98 24.47 13.72
CA ARG A 166 0.37 24.62 15.06
C ARG A 166 1.23 25.49 15.98
N ASN A 167 2.51 25.15 16.11
CA ASN A 167 3.49 25.87 16.91
C ASN A 167 4.91 25.45 16.48
N GLU A 168 5.93 26.14 16.98
CA GLU A 168 7.33 25.88 16.61
C GLU A 168 7.80 24.46 16.99
N ILE A 169 7.27 23.91 18.09
CA ILE A 169 7.54 22.55 18.54
C ILE A 169 7.03 21.52 17.53
N ALA A 170 5.76 21.65 17.13
CA ALA A 170 5.14 20.78 16.15
C ALA A 170 5.84 20.94 14.79
N GLN A 171 6.30 22.14 14.45
CA GLN A 171 7.11 22.36 13.26
C GLN A 171 8.41 21.53 13.29
N LEU A 172 9.14 21.57 14.41
CA LEU A 172 10.39 20.80 14.57
C LEU A 172 10.15 19.29 14.57
N ALA A 173 9.15 18.82 15.34
CA ALA A 173 8.80 17.40 15.39
C ALA A 173 8.39 16.85 14.03
N VAL A 174 7.63 17.64 13.25
CA VAL A 174 7.23 17.27 11.89
C VAL A 174 8.41 17.29 10.91
N GLN A 175 9.36 18.21 11.03
CA GLN A 175 10.55 18.26 10.15
C GLN A 175 11.34 16.95 10.16
N ASP A 176 11.48 16.33 11.34
CA ASP A 176 12.18 15.04 11.47
C ASP A 176 11.42 13.88 10.81
N VAL A 177 10.10 14.00 10.67
CA VAL A 177 9.22 12.94 10.14
C VAL A 177 8.93 13.14 8.65
N PHE A 178 9.19 14.31 8.08
CA PHE A 178 9.00 14.59 6.65
C PHE A 178 9.64 13.57 5.66
N PRO A 179 10.79 12.92 5.96
CA PRO A 179 11.32 11.84 5.12
C PRO A 179 10.37 10.66 4.90
N ILE A 180 9.35 10.49 5.75
CA ILE A 180 8.30 9.48 5.55
C ILE A 180 7.64 9.55 4.16
N ILE A 181 7.62 10.75 3.55
CA ILE A 181 7.02 10.95 2.22
C ILE A 181 7.82 10.22 1.13
N SER A 182 9.15 10.26 1.18
CA SER A 182 9.97 9.45 0.28
C SER A 182 9.84 7.97 0.61
N ASP A 183 9.82 7.62 1.89
CA ASP A 183 9.75 6.22 2.35
C ASP A 183 8.49 5.51 1.85
N ILE A 184 7.35 6.22 1.70
CA ILE A 184 6.11 5.68 1.10
C ILE A 184 6.37 5.06 -0.28
N TYR A 185 7.18 5.70 -1.11
CA TYR A 185 7.45 5.22 -2.47
C TYR A 185 8.36 4.00 -2.49
N GLU A 186 9.14 3.79 -1.44
CA GLU A 186 10.06 2.66 -1.30
C GLU A 186 9.38 1.39 -0.77
N GLN A 187 8.15 1.49 -0.24
CA GLN A 187 7.50 0.34 0.40
C GLN A 187 7.14 -0.76 -0.61
N PRO A 188 7.48 -2.02 -0.32
CA PRO A 188 7.35 -3.11 -1.28
C PRO A 188 5.92 -3.66 -1.43
N ASP A 189 5.04 -3.41 -0.45
CA ASP A 189 3.65 -3.88 -0.40
C ASP A 189 2.79 -3.01 0.56
N TYR A 190 1.47 -3.21 0.53
CA TYR A 190 0.51 -2.45 1.32
C TYR A 190 0.69 -2.61 2.83
N ARG A 191 1.04 -3.82 3.29
CA ARG A 191 1.18 -4.11 4.71
C ARG A 191 2.39 -3.39 5.29
N THR A 192 3.53 -3.46 4.61
CA THR A 192 4.76 -2.75 4.99
C THR A 192 4.56 -1.23 4.95
N LEU A 193 3.81 -0.72 3.96
CA LEU A 193 3.39 0.68 3.93
C LEU A 193 2.57 1.07 5.17
N GLN A 194 1.52 0.32 5.49
CA GLN A 194 0.67 0.60 6.64
C GLN A 194 1.48 0.58 7.95
N GLN A 195 2.29 -0.46 8.17
CA GLN A 195 3.11 -0.61 9.37
C GLN A 195 4.12 0.54 9.53
N MET A 196 4.82 0.90 8.45
CA MET A 196 5.77 2.01 8.46
C MET A 196 5.10 3.34 8.81
N LEU A 197 3.92 3.61 8.26
CA LEU A 197 3.14 4.81 8.57
C LEU A 197 2.66 4.81 10.03
N GLU A 198 2.12 3.69 10.51
CA GLU A 198 1.69 3.54 11.91
C GLU A 198 2.84 3.84 12.87
N ASP A 199 4.02 3.24 12.65
CA ASP A 199 5.19 3.42 13.51
C ASP A 199 5.66 4.88 13.56
N ARG A 200 5.81 5.52 12.40
CA ARG A 200 6.35 6.89 12.30
C ARG A 200 5.38 7.93 12.83
N LEU A 201 4.09 7.79 12.55
CA LEU A 201 3.06 8.72 12.99
C LEU A 201 2.78 8.57 14.48
N THR A 202 2.89 7.36 15.00
CA THR A 202 2.90 7.10 16.43
C THR A 202 4.05 7.79 17.14
N GLN A 203 5.28 7.68 16.62
CA GLN A 203 6.44 8.36 17.19
C GLN A 203 6.27 9.88 17.16
N LEU A 204 5.64 10.41 16.10
CA LEU A 204 5.30 11.83 16.04
C LEU A 204 4.30 12.21 17.14
N LEU A 205 3.25 11.41 17.34
CA LEU A 205 2.26 11.66 18.39
C LEU A 205 2.90 11.69 19.78
N ASP A 206 3.74 10.71 20.10
CA ASP A 206 4.44 10.64 21.39
C ASP A 206 5.32 11.87 21.66
N ARG A 207 5.99 12.38 20.62
CA ARG A 207 6.81 13.58 20.73
C ARG A 207 5.98 14.83 20.97
N LEU A 208 4.79 14.90 20.39
CA LEU A 208 3.87 16.02 20.57
C LEU A 208 3.21 15.99 21.96
N GLU A 209 2.91 14.80 22.50
CA GLU A 209 2.34 14.64 23.84
C GLU A 209 3.34 14.96 24.97
N LEU A 210 4.57 14.46 24.86
CA LEU A 210 5.61 14.69 25.87
C LEU A 210 5.92 16.18 26.07
N ASP A 211 5.80 16.99 25.02
CA ASP A 211 6.11 18.41 25.08
C ASP A 211 4.90 19.26 25.52
N ASP A 212 3.66 18.79 25.28
CA ASP A 212 2.48 19.46 25.83
C ASP A 212 2.48 19.37 27.37
N ASP A 213 2.86 18.23 27.93
CA ASP A 213 3.07 18.06 29.36
C ASP A 213 4.21 18.95 29.91
N GLU A 214 5.35 19.07 29.21
CA GLU A 214 6.47 19.91 29.66
C GLU A 214 6.14 21.41 29.57
N SER A 215 5.40 21.82 28.54
CA SER A 215 4.85 23.17 28.37
C SER A 215 3.86 23.54 29.48
N VAL A 216 2.92 22.64 29.80
CA VAL A 216 1.94 22.86 30.88
C VAL A 216 2.64 22.94 32.24
N VAL A 217 3.61 22.08 32.51
CA VAL A 217 4.40 22.13 33.75
C VAL A 217 5.16 23.46 33.86
N LYS A 218 5.84 23.91 32.80
CA LYS A 218 6.54 25.21 32.80
C LYS A 218 5.58 26.38 33.04
N GLN A 219 4.39 26.37 32.44
CA GLN A 219 3.39 27.42 32.65
C GLN A 219 2.85 27.42 34.09
N VAL A 220 2.59 26.25 34.67
CA VAL A 220 2.13 26.13 36.06
C VAL A 220 3.22 26.60 37.03
N THR A 221 4.49 26.27 36.80
CA THR A 221 5.62 26.75 37.61
C THR A 221 5.77 28.27 37.51
N LEU A 222 5.71 28.84 36.31
CA LEU A 222 5.74 30.30 36.11
C LEU A 222 4.59 31.02 36.84
N LEU A 223 3.37 30.47 36.79
CA LEU A 223 2.22 31.02 37.51
C LEU A 223 2.37 30.92 39.04
N ALA A 224 3.03 29.87 39.54
CA ALA A 224 3.32 29.73 40.97
C ALA A 224 4.39 30.75 41.44
N GLU A 225 5.43 30.98 40.64
CA GLU A 225 6.50 31.94 40.94
C GLU A 225 6.00 33.40 40.90
N VAL A 226 5.16 33.76 39.93
CA VAL A 226 4.57 35.10 39.83
C VAL A 226 3.67 35.41 41.05
N ASN A 227 2.93 34.41 41.55
CA ASN A 227 2.07 34.56 42.74
C ASN A 227 2.85 34.60 44.07
N LEU A 228 4.09 34.09 44.10
CA LEU A 228 4.97 34.17 45.27
C LEU A 228 5.77 35.48 45.31
N SER A 229 5.98 36.14 44.17
CA SER A 229 6.67 37.44 44.09
C SER A 229 5.76 38.66 44.33
N THR A 230 4.44 38.44 44.49
CA THR A 230 3.43 39.49 44.76
C THR A 230 2.89 39.50 46.20
N ARG A 231 3.55 38.80 47.13
CA ARG A 231 3.30 38.87 48.58
C ARG A 231 4.51 39.43 49.31
#